data_AF-A0A4R4RZF7-F1
#
_entry.id   AF-A0A4R4RZF7-F1
#
_cell.length_a   1.000
_cell.length_b   1.000
_cell.length_c   1.000
_cell.angle_alpha   90.00
_cell.angle_beta   90.00
_cell.angle_gamma   90.00
#
_symmetry.space_group_name_H-M   'P 1'
#
loop_
_entity.id
_entity.type
_entity.pdbx_description
1 polymer ?
#
loop_
_entity_poly.entity_id
_entity_poly.type
_entity_poly.pdbx_seq_one_letter_code
_entity_poly.pdbx_strand_id
1 'polypeptide(L)'
;MRTESRRSPVFEFAIVGDGIELGNVKYGTCDICCVGLLYKIGFPDDWQFCGLGRLALGQLEARHPDLIWYTTAQGRHARGLL
;
A
#
# COMPACT_ATOMS: atom_id res chain seq x y z
N MET A 1 4.13 4.74 29.54
CA MET A 1 4.93 4.53 28.31
C MET A 1 4.32 5.37 27.21
N ARG A 2 5.05 6.40 26.73
CA ARG A 2 4.62 7.29 25.65
C ARG A 2 4.82 6.54 24.32
N THR A 3 3.75 6.17 23.64
CA THR A 3 3.81 5.81 22.22
C THR A 3 3.99 7.09 21.43
N GLU A 4 5.23 7.44 21.10
CA GLU A 4 5.51 8.46 20.09
C GLU A 4 4.93 7.98 18.75
N SER A 5 3.95 8.73 18.23
CA SER A 5 3.48 8.60 16.84
C SER A 5 4.64 9.01 15.93
N ARG A 6 5.49 8.03 15.57
CA ARG A 6 6.38 8.17 14.42
C ARG A 6 5.51 8.07 13.18
N ARG A 7 5.30 9.20 12.51
CA ARG A 7 4.71 9.23 11.15
C ARG A 7 5.45 8.18 10.31
N SER A 8 4.74 7.12 9.96
CA SER A 8 5.29 6.09 9.08
C SER A 8 5.59 6.72 7.72
N PRO A 9 6.75 6.45 7.11
CA PRO A 9 7.05 6.97 5.78
C PRO A 9 5.96 6.52 4.81
N VAL A 10 5.48 7.47 4.00
CA VAL A 10 4.48 7.23 2.96
C VAL A 10 5.19 7.10 1.63
N PHE A 11 4.90 6.03 0.92
CA PHE A 11 5.48 5.69 -0.37
C PHE A 11 4.39 5.68 -1.45
N GLU A 12 4.81 6.02 -2.67
CA GLU A 12 3.96 5.95 -3.85
C GLU A 12 4.76 5.39 -5.03
N PHE A 13 4.15 4.51 -5.82
CA PHE A 13 4.72 4.05 -7.09
C PHE A 13 3.65 3.87 -8.16
N ALA A 14 4.07 4.08 -9.40
CA ALA A 14 3.28 3.81 -10.59
C ALA A 14 3.34 2.32 -10.96
N ILE A 15 2.21 1.79 -11.42
CA ILE A 15 2.14 0.49 -12.08
C ILE A 15 2.32 0.76 -13.57
N VAL A 16 3.35 0.16 -14.16
CA VAL A 16 3.72 0.38 -15.57
C VAL A 16 3.53 -0.92 -16.35
N GLY A 17 2.84 -0.85 -17.49
CA GLY A 17 2.73 -1.93 -18.47
C GLY A 17 3.02 -1.37 -19.86
N ASP A 18 3.83 -2.07 -20.64
CA ASP A 18 4.27 -1.64 -21.99
C ASP A 18 4.82 -0.21 -22.05
N GLY A 19 5.46 0.24 -20.97
CA GLY A 19 6.03 1.60 -20.86
C GLY A 19 5.01 2.69 -20.53
N ILE A 20 3.74 2.35 -20.30
CA ILE A 20 2.66 3.28 -19.97
C ILE A 20 2.28 3.11 -18.49
N GLU A 21 2.05 4.23 -17.80
CA GLU A 21 1.48 4.22 -16.46
C GLU A 21 0.02 3.80 -16.51
N LEU A 22 -0.28 2.66 -15.87
CA LEU A 22 -1.61 2.06 -15.82
C LEU A 22 -2.34 2.41 -14.53
N GLY A 23 -1.63 2.82 -13.48
CA GLY A 23 -2.24 3.12 -12.18
C GLY A 23 -1.23 3.49 -11.11
N ASN A 24 -1.72 3.77 -9.91
CA ASN A 24 -0.90 4.24 -8.80
C ASN A 24 -1.20 3.48 -7.50
N VAL A 25 -0.16 3.20 -6.72
CA VAL A 25 -0.24 2.58 -5.39
C VAL A 25 0.34 3.53 -4.35
N LYS A 26 -0.41 3.77 -3.27
CA LYS A 26 0.05 4.58 -2.13
C LYS A 26 -0.06 3.77 -0.84
N TYR A 27 1.04 3.70 -0.09
CA TYR A 27 1.12 2.90 1.13
C TYR A 27 2.07 3.51 2.16
N GLY A 28 2.05 2.99 3.38
CA GLY A 28 3.05 3.30 4.42
C GLY A 28 3.53 2.03 5.10
N THR A 29 4.72 2.08 5.70
CA THR A 29 5.31 0.94 6.43
C THR A 29 5.75 1.35 7.83
N CYS A 30 5.57 0.43 8.79
CA CYS A 30 6.18 0.49 10.11
C CYS A 30 7.04 -0.77 10.29
N ASP A 31 8.35 -0.64 10.08
CA ASP A 31 9.28 -1.77 10.18
C ASP A 31 9.39 -2.29 11.62
N ILE A 32 9.24 -1.41 12.61
CA ILE A 32 9.21 -1.79 14.04
C ILE A 32 7.99 -2.66 14.35
N CYS A 33 6.87 -2.37 13.70
CA CYS A 33 5.61 -3.06 13.90
C CYS A 33 5.47 -4.31 13.01
N CYS A 34 6.34 -4.46 12.01
CA CYS A 34 6.18 -5.38 10.88
C CYS A 34 4.82 -5.23 10.17
N VAL A 35 4.36 -3.98 9.99
CA VAL A 35 3.06 -3.68 9.39
C VAL A 35 3.20 -2.78 8.16
N GLY A 36 2.48 -3.13 7.09
CA GLY A 36 2.24 -2.28 5.94
C GLY A 36 0.77 -1.83 5.89
N LEU A 37 0.54 -0.55 5.58
CA LEU A 37 -0.80 0.00 5.42
C LEU A 37 -1.00 0.50 3.98
N LEU A 38 -1.91 -0.14 3.26
CA LEU A 38 -2.31 0.24 1.92
C LEU A 38 -3.37 1.35 1.97
N TYR A 39 -3.00 2.54 1.50
CA TYR A 39 -3.88 3.71 1.48
C TYR A 39 -4.75 3.75 0.22
N LYS A 40 -4.16 3.46 -0.94
CA LYS A 40 -4.84 3.53 -2.24
C LYS A 40 -4.20 2.57 -3.23
N ILE A 41 -5.06 1.91 -4.01
CA ILE A 41 -4.72 1.41 -5.35
C ILE A 41 -5.75 2.00 -6.29
N GLY A 42 -5.30 2.65 -7.36
CA GLY A 42 -6.17 3.26 -8.35
C GLY A 42 -5.71 2.96 -9.77
N PHE A 43 -6.69 2.73 -10.64
CA PHE A 43 -6.50 2.57 -12.08
C PHE A 43 -7.53 3.47 -12.79
N PRO A 44 -7.17 4.09 -13.93
CA PRO A 44 -8.15 4.68 -14.85
C PRO A 44 -9.18 3.64 -15.27
N ASP A 45 -10.38 4.10 -15.64
CA ASP A 45 -11.53 3.24 -15.94
C ASP A 45 -11.23 2.18 -17.01
N ASP A 46 -10.42 2.55 -18.02
CA ASP A 46 -9.99 1.65 -19.10
C ASP A 46 -9.20 0.42 -18.61
N TRP A 47 -8.62 0.50 -17.41
CA TRP A 47 -7.75 -0.52 -16.82
C TRP A 47 -8.37 -1.21 -15.60
N GLN A 48 -9.62 -0.88 -15.27
CA GLN A 48 -10.34 -1.56 -14.19
C GLN A 48 -10.80 -2.96 -14.62
N PHE A 49 -11.02 -3.85 -13.64
CA PHE A 49 -11.47 -5.24 -13.85
C PHE A 49 -10.52 -6.16 -14.65
N CYS A 50 -9.31 -5.70 -14.99
CA CYS A 50 -8.30 -6.50 -15.69
C CYS A 50 -7.38 -7.32 -14.75
N GLY A 51 -7.68 -7.40 -13.45
CA GLY A 51 -6.85 -8.11 -12.47
C GLY A 51 -5.58 -7.36 -12.04
N LEU A 52 -5.34 -6.15 -12.55
CA LEU A 52 -4.15 -5.34 -12.24
C LEU A 52 -4.02 -5.01 -10.74
N GLY A 53 -5.13 -4.87 -10.02
CA GLY A 53 -5.11 -4.68 -8.57
C GLY A 53 -4.47 -5.85 -7.82
N ARG A 54 -4.69 -7.09 -8.27
CA ARG A 54 -4.04 -8.28 -7.68
C ARG A 54 -2.55 -8.30 -7.97
N LEU A 55 -2.16 -7.90 -9.19
CA LEU A 55 -0.76 -7.79 -9.57
C LEU A 55 -0.04 -6.73 -8.73
N ALA A 56 -0.68 -5.57 -8.52
CA ALA A 56 -0.16 -4.50 -7.66
C ALA A 56 0.08 -4.97 -6.22
N LEU A 57 -0.87 -5.73 -5.66
CA LEU A 57 -0.72 -6.33 -4.33
C LEU A 57 0.42 -7.33 -4.28
N GLY A 58 0.54 -8.22 -5.27
CA GLY A 58 1.64 -9.18 -5.32
C GLY A 58 3.01 -8.50 -5.42
N GLN A 59 3.13 -7.41 -6.17
CA GLN A 59 4.35 -6.61 -6.20
C GLN A 59 4.65 -5.92 -4.86
N LEU A 60 3.61 -5.45 -4.17
CA LEU A 60 3.73 -4.82 -2.86
C LEU A 60 4.21 -5.82 -1.81
N GLU A 61 3.62 -7.01 -1.79
CA GLU A 61 4.00 -8.14 -0.94
C GLU A 61 5.43 -8.61 -1.23
N ALA A 62 5.81 -8.74 -2.51
CA ALA A 62 7.16 -9.14 -2.90
C ALA A 62 8.23 -8.10 -2.51
N ARG A 63 7.87 -6.80 -2.49
CA ARG A 63 8.78 -5.72 -2.09
C ARG A 63 9.04 -5.70 -0.59
N HIS A 64 8.06 -6.12 0.21
CA HIS A 64 8.14 -6.12 1.67
C HIS A 64 7.63 -7.45 2.23
N PRO A 65 8.40 -8.54 2.05
CA PRO A 65 7.94 -9.89 2.39
C PRO A 65 7.72 -10.09 3.90
N ASP A 66 8.35 -9.27 4.74
CA ASP A 66 8.30 -9.38 6.19
C ASP A 66 7.14 -8.59 6.83
N LEU A 67 6.33 -7.89 6.02
CA LEU A 67 5.24 -7.04 6.52
C LEU A 67 3.87 -7.73 6.41
N ILE A 68 3.06 -7.54 7.45
CA ILE A 68 1.64 -7.89 7.43
C ILE A 68 0.85 -6.68 6.91
N TRP A 69 0.08 -6.89 5.84
CA TRP A 69 -0.62 -5.83 5.12
C TRP A 69 -2.06 -5.62 5.59
N TYR A 70 -2.44 -4.36 5.76
CA TYR A 70 -3.81 -3.92 6.05
C TYR A 70 -4.26 -2.87 5.05
N THR A 71 -5.56 -2.75 4.83
CA THR A 71 -6.15 -1.65 4.06
C THR A 71 -6.74 -0.59 4.99
N THR A 72 -6.81 0.66 4.55
CA THR A 72 -7.42 1.77 5.34
C THR A 72 -8.86 1.49 5.75
N ALA A 73 -9.63 0.73 4.97
CA ALA A 73 -10.98 0.28 5.34
C ALA A 73 -10.97 -0.67 6.57
N GLN A 74 -9.95 -1.53 6.67
CA GLN A 74 -9.71 -2.40 7.83
C GLN A 74 -9.01 -1.64 8.98
N GLY A 75 -8.38 -0.51 8.66
CA GLY A 75 -7.61 0.34 9.57
C GLY A 75 -8.40 1.17 10.58
N ARG A 76 -9.74 1.00 10.72
CA ARG A 76 -10.47 1.59 11.86
C ARG A 76 -9.91 1.10 13.21
N HIS A 77 -9.20 -0.04 13.21
CA HIS A 77 -8.40 -0.58 14.31
C HIS A 77 -6.92 -0.13 14.34
N ALA A 78 -6.40 0.48 13.27
CA ALA A 78 -5.00 0.91 13.13
C ALA A 78 -4.80 2.42 13.38
N ARG A 79 -5.64 3.05 14.22
CA ARG A 79 -5.61 4.49 14.53
C ARG A 79 -4.38 5.00 15.31
N GLY A 80 -3.25 4.28 15.24
CA GLY A 80 -1.97 4.68 15.83
C GLY A 80 -0.91 5.11 14.80
N LEU A 81 -1.23 5.14 13.50
CA LEU A 81 -0.26 5.33 12.41
C LEU A 81 -0.39 6.68 11.65
N LEU A 82 -1.20 7.62 12.16
CA LEU A 82 -1.38 8.97 11.57
C LEU A 82 -0.75 10.06 12.45
#